data_AF-A0A427DYF6-F1
#
_entry.id   AF-A0A427DYF6-F1
#
_cell.length_a   1.000
_cell.length_b   1.000
_cell.length_c   1.000
_cell.angle_alpha   90.00
_cell.angle_beta   90.00
_cell.angle_gamma   90.00
#
_symmetry.space_group_name_H-M   'P 1'
#
loop_
_entity.id
_entity.type
_entity.pdbx_description
1 polymer ?
#
loop_
_entity_poly.entity_id
_entity_poly.type
_entity_poly.pdbx_seq_one_letter_code
_entity_poly.pdbx_strand_id
1 'polypeptide(L)'
;MPSTAPKPATEHDSPAAATTLGQARASGTIPRLDRHRLRAQLGLAEDITGANVRRATDFLLQRLLDYYTVIQYTGPGYVFGRVCSSWPSALRAAPQYNAYYDCWQHAEMNPVHPTCTLAELESHAGWMCTDTAAKVAAAELATELPEARELFQQARYAIESLLEDSGISGVRWCDSRRRLKTPGIRKVLARIKATLPAIAFGIGAVRPVVLASSSAGAALTLRHVRDWSMPMPTQLASAM
;
A
#
# COMPACT_ATOMS: atom_id res chain seq x y z
N MET A 1 -48.09 -20.00 -20.82
CA MET A 1 -46.85 -20.21 -20.03
C MET A 1 -46.85 -19.20 -18.90
N PRO A 2 -46.81 -19.63 -17.64
CA PRO A 2 -46.78 -18.67 -16.53
C PRO A 2 -45.44 -17.94 -16.54
N SER A 3 -45.52 -16.63 -16.71
CA SER A 3 -44.41 -15.70 -16.53
C SER A 3 -43.98 -15.77 -15.06
N THR A 4 -42.86 -16.42 -14.79
CA THR A 4 -42.20 -16.33 -13.49
C THR A 4 -41.58 -14.93 -13.40
N ALA A 5 -42.31 -14.02 -12.77
CA ALA A 5 -41.74 -12.76 -12.32
C ALA A 5 -40.47 -13.06 -11.48
N PRO A 6 -39.38 -12.28 -11.64
CA PRO A 6 -38.18 -12.47 -10.84
C PRO A 6 -38.54 -12.32 -9.37
N LYS A 7 -38.17 -13.35 -8.59
CA LYS A 7 -38.39 -13.40 -7.14
C LYS A 7 -37.65 -12.19 -6.54
N PRO A 8 -38.31 -11.35 -5.72
CA PRO A 8 -37.61 -10.23 -5.09
C PRO A 8 -36.47 -10.81 -4.24
N ALA A 9 -35.24 -10.37 -4.52
CA ALA A 9 -34.08 -10.73 -3.72
C ALA A 9 -34.37 -10.38 -2.26
N THR A 10 -34.62 -11.39 -1.43
CA THR A 10 -34.83 -11.21 0.00
C THR A 10 -33.54 -10.74 0.64
N GLU A 11 -33.65 -9.85 1.62
CA GLU A 11 -32.56 -9.24 2.40
C GLU A 11 -31.54 -10.27 2.95
N HIS A 12 -31.91 -11.55 3.00
CA HIS A 12 -31.12 -12.68 3.48
C HIS A 12 -29.97 -13.16 2.57
N ASP A 13 -29.86 -12.69 1.31
CA ASP A 13 -28.77 -13.11 0.38
C ASP A 13 -27.64 -12.06 0.23
N SER A 14 -27.68 -10.94 0.96
CA SER A 14 -26.64 -9.90 0.86
C SER A 14 -25.34 -10.34 1.54
N PRO A 15 -24.17 -10.21 0.88
CA PRO A 15 -22.89 -10.48 1.51
C PRO A 15 -22.63 -9.52 2.68
N ALA A 16 -21.86 -9.97 3.67
CA ALA A 16 -21.49 -9.11 4.78
C ALA A 16 -20.65 -7.91 4.30
N ALA A 17 -20.90 -6.74 4.88
CA ALA A 17 -20.05 -5.58 4.64
C ALA A 17 -18.63 -5.83 5.18
N ALA A 18 -17.61 -5.43 4.42
CA ALA A 18 -16.24 -5.46 4.93
C ALA A 18 -16.01 -4.37 5.98
N THR A 19 -15.01 -4.57 6.82
CA THR A 19 -14.59 -3.57 7.80
C THR A 19 -13.82 -2.44 7.12
N THR A 20 -14.11 -1.20 7.50
CA THR A 20 -13.37 -0.01 7.03
C THR A 20 -12.27 0.39 8.01
N LEU A 21 -11.31 1.21 7.56
CA LEU A 21 -10.27 1.76 8.45
C LEU A 21 -10.88 2.62 9.56
N GLY A 22 -11.91 3.42 9.25
CA GLY A 22 -12.63 4.24 10.23
C GLY A 22 -13.26 3.39 11.33
N GLN A 23 -13.95 2.31 10.96
CA GLN A 23 -14.54 1.37 11.94
C GLN A 23 -13.46 0.72 12.81
N ALA A 24 -12.38 0.23 12.20
CA ALA A 24 -11.30 -0.43 12.94
C ALA A 24 -10.52 0.50 13.87
N ARG A 25 -10.41 1.79 13.54
CA ARG A 25 -9.85 2.79 14.45
C ARG A 25 -10.76 3.03 15.64
N ALA A 26 -12.07 3.14 15.41
CA ALA A 26 -13.06 3.33 16.47
C ALA A 26 -13.11 2.14 17.44
N SER A 27 -12.99 0.91 16.93
CA SER A 27 -12.94 -0.32 17.74
C SER A 27 -11.56 -0.64 18.32
N GLY A 28 -10.51 0.10 17.94
CA GLY A 28 -9.14 -0.16 18.38
C GLY A 28 -8.50 -1.43 17.79
N THR A 29 -9.08 -2.00 16.72
CA THR A 29 -8.56 -3.20 16.05
C THR A 29 -7.26 -2.93 15.31
N ILE A 30 -7.12 -1.74 14.72
CA ILE A 30 -5.84 -1.30 14.14
C ILE A 30 -4.99 -0.66 15.23
N PRO A 31 -3.71 -1.06 15.39
CA PRO A 31 -2.79 -0.41 16.31
C PRO A 31 -2.72 1.09 16.06
N ARG A 32 -2.64 1.87 17.14
CA ARG A 32 -2.39 3.31 17.03
C ARG A 32 -0.99 3.57 16.50
N LEU A 33 -0.84 4.67 15.78
CA LEU A 33 0.46 5.11 15.28
C LEU A 33 1.43 5.36 16.45
N ASP A 34 2.65 4.83 16.37
CA ASP A 34 3.72 5.12 17.34
C ASP A 34 4.31 6.51 17.07
N ARG A 35 3.61 7.51 17.62
CA ARG A 35 3.95 8.93 17.47
C ARG A 35 5.33 9.27 18.02
N HIS A 36 5.73 8.63 19.12
CA HIS A 36 7.01 8.89 19.76
C HIS A 36 8.16 8.40 18.88
N ARG A 37 8.10 7.16 18.40
CA ARG A 37 9.12 6.62 17.50
C ARG A 37 9.15 7.38 16.17
N LEU A 38 7.99 7.73 15.62
CA LEU A 38 7.92 8.51 14.38
C LEU A 38 8.65 9.86 14.51
N ARG A 39 8.30 10.64 15.54
CA ARG A 39 8.94 11.94 15.80
C ARG A 39 10.42 11.80 16.13
N ALA A 40 10.81 10.81 16.92
CA ALA A 40 12.22 10.62 17.27
C ALA A 40 13.09 10.30 16.04
N GLN A 41 12.54 9.57 15.06
CA GLN A 41 13.32 9.14 13.89
C GLN A 41 13.27 10.11 12.72
N LEU A 42 12.16 10.86 12.56
CA LEU A 42 11.90 11.69 11.39
C LEU A 42 11.62 13.16 11.72
N GLY A 43 11.42 13.54 13.00
CA GLY A 43 11.05 14.91 13.38
C GLY A 43 12.14 15.96 13.17
N LEU A 44 13.39 15.53 12.96
CA LEU A 44 14.52 16.39 12.60
C LEU A 44 15.06 16.08 11.20
N ALA A 45 14.28 15.36 10.37
CA ALA A 45 14.66 15.08 9.00
C ALA A 45 14.40 16.31 8.14
N GLU A 46 15.34 17.26 8.14
CA GLU A 46 15.26 18.48 7.34
C GLU A 46 15.47 18.21 5.84
N ASP A 47 16.23 17.15 5.51
CA ASP A 47 16.57 16.78 4.13
C ASP A 47 15.95 15.45 3.67
N ILE A 48 15.59 15.39 2.39
CA ILE A 48 15.20 14.15 1.70
C ILE A 48 16.47 13.36 1.35
N THR A 49 16.91 12.52 2.28
CA THR A 49 18.06 11.64 2.11
C THR A 49 17.65 10.20 1.85
N GLY A 50 18.53 9.40 1.21
CA GLY A 50 18.26 7.98 0.99
C GLY A 50 17.98 7.22 2.30
N ALA A 51 18.65 7.62 3.39
CA ALA A 51 18.46 7.02 4.72
C ALA A 51 17.11 7.41 5.33
N ASN A 52 16.69 8.67 5.18
CA ASN A 52 15.37 9.13 5.60
C ASN A 52 14.26 8.44 4.82
N VAL A 53 14.42 8.28 3.49
CA VAL A 53 13.43 7.58 2.65
C VAL A 53 13.29 6.13 3.09
N ARG A 54 14.40 5.43 3.38
CA ARG A 54 14.36 4.07 3.93
C ARG A 54 13.58 4.02 5.26
N ARG A 55 13.89 4.91 6.21
CA ARG A 55 13.19 4.96 7.50
C ARG A 55 11.70 5.23 7.34
N ALA A 56 11.33 6.22 6.52
CA ALA A 56 9.93 6.52 6.22
C ALA A 56 9.23 5.35 5.52
N THR A 57 9.93 4.63 4.64
CA THR A 57 9.43 3.40 3.99
C THR A 57 9.15 2.29 5.01
N ASP A 58 9.98 2.14 6.03
CA ASP A 58 9.75 1.17 7.11
C ASP A 58 8.45 1.45 7.89
N PHE A 59 8.18 2.71 8.21
CA PHE A 59 6.92 3.14 8.85
C PHE A 59 5.72 2.92 7.95
N LEU A 60 5.81 3.30 6.67
CA LEU A 60 4.72 3.13 5.72
C LEU A 60 4.40 1.64 5.50
N LEU A 61 5.42 0.78 5.37
CA LEU A 61 5.23 -0.67 5.24
C LEU A 61 4.61 -1.29 6.48
N GLN A 62 5.02 -0.88 7.68
CA GLN A 62 4.37 -1.32 8.91
C GLN A 62 2.89 -0.93 8.89
N ARG A 63 2.60 0.32 8.51
CA ARG A 63 1.23 0.81 8.49
C ARG A 63 0.34 0.09 7.48
N LEU A 64 0.89 -0.22 6.31
CA LEU A 64 0.19 -1.04 5.31
C LEU A 64 -0.11 -2.46 5.83
N LEU A 65 0.84 -3.06 6.55
CA LEU A 65 0.63 -4.38 7.17
C LEU A 65 -0.49 -4.31 8.20
N ASP A 66 -0.54 -3.27 9.03
CA ASP A 66 -1.63 -3.03 9.98
C ASP A 66 -2.97 -2.87 9.26
N TYR A 67 -3.03 -2.06 8.19
CA TYR A 67 -4.26 -1.87 7.40
C TYR A 67 -4.79 -3.19 6.86
N TYR A 68 -3.94 -4.02 6.26
CA TYR A 68 -4.35 -5.30 5.70
C TYR A 68 -4.68 -6.38 6.74
N THR A 69 -4.58 -6.09 8.05
CA THR A 69 -5.21 -6.94 9.07
C THR A 69 -6.73 -6.76 9.13
N VAL A 70 -7.24 -5.63 8.63
CA VAL A 70 -8.65 -5.24 8.70
C VAL A 70 -9.26 -5.13 7.32
N ILE A 71 -8.68 -4.30 6.46
CA ILE A 71 -9.20 -4.12 5.10
C ILE A 71 -8.69 -5.23 4.19
N GLN A 72 -9.45 -5.50 3.13
CA GLN A 72 -9.07 -6.49 2.15
C GLN A 72 -8.22 -5.88 1.02
N TYR A 73 -7.42 -6.72 0.37
CA TYR A 73 -6.67 -6.31 -0.80
C TYR A 73 -7.54 -6.47 -2.05
N THR A 74 -7.59 -5.41 -2.86
CA THR A 74 -8.06 -5.50 -4.24
C THR A 74 -6.87 -5.35 -5.19
N GLY A 75 -6.70 -6.31 -6.09
CA GLY A 75 -5.68 -6.24 -7.11
C GLY A 75 -6.03 -5.19 -8.17
N PRO A 76 -5.04 -4.62 -8.88
CA PRO A 76 -5.31 -3.76 -10.02
C PRO A 76 -5.89 -4.60 -11.16
N GLY A 77 -7.14 -4.37 -11.52
CA GLY A 77 -7.85 -4.93 -12.67
C GLY A 77 -7.41 -4.33 -14.03
N TYR A 78 -8.20 -4.62 -15.07
CA TYR A 78 -7.84 -4.44 -16.48
C TYR A 78 -8.61 -3.28 -17.10
N VAL A 79 -7.91 -2.40 -17.82
CA VAL A 79 -8.49 -1.29 -18.57
C VAL A 79 -7.95 -1.32 -20.00
N PHE A 80 -8.84 -1.47 -20.98
CA PHE A 80 -8.60 -1.28 -22.43
C PHE A 80 -7.21 -1.74 -22.93
N GLY A 81 -6.92 -3.05 -22.88
CA GLY A 81 -5.65 -3.57 -23.41
C GLY A 81 -4.44 -3.41 -22.49
N ARG A 82 -4.53 -2.60 -21.42
CA ARG A 82 -3.41 -2.33 -20.51
C ARG A 82 -3.51 -3.22 -19.27
N VAL A 83 -2.80 -4.35 -19.32
CA VAL A 83 -2.63 -5.27 -18.17
C VAL A 83 -2.02 -4.54 -16.95
N CYS A 84 -1.35 -3.41 -17.19
CA CYS A 84 -0.75 -2.56 -16.17
C CYS A 84 -1.69 -1.52 -15.53
N SER A 85 -2.95 -1.36 -15.95
CA SER A 85 -3.84 -0.31 -15.43
C SER A 85 -4.19 -0.47 -13.95
N SER A 86 -4.18 0.64 -13.20
CA SER A 86 -4.39 0.71 -11.75
C SER A 86 -5.88 0.76 -11.36
N TRP A 87 -6.71 -0.20 -11.77
CA TRP A 87 -8.17 -0.13 -11.50
C TRP A 87 -8.79 -1.49 -11.19
N PRO A 88 -9.45 -1.77 -10.05
CA PRO A 88 -10.01 -0.79 -9.12
C PRO A 88 -9.09 -0.46 -7.94
N SER A 89 -9.04 0.83 -7.61
CA SER A 89 -8.11 1.40 -6.62
C SER A 89 -8.76 1.71 -5.27
N ALA A 90 -10.01 1.31 -5.03
CA ALA A 90 -10.60 1.00 -3.72
C ALA A 90 -12.04 0.53 -3.98
N LEU A 91 -12.60 -0.30 -3.09
CA LEU A 91 -14.01 -0.72 -3.18
C LEU A 91 -14.75 -0.41 -1.89
N ARG A 92 -16.01 0.02 -2.03
CA ARG A 92 -16.89 0.29 -0.90
C ARG A 92 -17.10 -0.98 -0.06
N ALA A 93 -17.05 -0.82 1.26
CA ALA A 93 -17.27 -1.87 2.24
C ALA A 93 -18.67 -2.50 2.14
N ALA A 94 -19.70 -1.66 2.02
CA ALA A 94 -21.07 -2.11 1.87
C ALA A 94 -21.31 -2.61 0.43
N PRO A 95 -21.82 -3.83 0.24
CA PRO A 95 -22.21 -4.31 -1.07
C PRO A 95 -23.45 -3.58 -1.56
N GLN A 96 -23.57 -3.47 -2.88
CA GLN A 96 -24.71 -2.90 -3.56
C GLN A 96 -25.24 -3.92 -4.57
N TYR A 97 -26.55 -4.13 -4.55
CA TYR A 97 -27.19 -5.02 -5.50
C TYR A 97 -27.29 -4.37 -6.88
N ASN A 98 -26.76 -5.05 -7.89
CA ASN A 98 -26.83 -4.62 -9.28
C ASN A 98 -27.97 -5.37 -9.98
N ALA A 99 -29.10 -4.69 -10.15
CA ALA A 99 -30.28 -5.24 -10.81
C ALA A 99 -30.06 -5.63 -12.27
N TYR A 100 -29.08 -5.04 -12.96
CA TYR A 100 -28.80 -5.35 -14.36
C TYR A 100 -28.08 -6.70 -14.53
N TYR A 101 -27.16 -7.02 -13.61
CA TYR A 101 -26.41 -8.29 -13.61
C TYR A 101 -26.94 -9.32 -12.61
N ASP A 102 -28.05 -9.01 -11.92
CA ASP A 102 -28.66 -9.85 -10.87
C ASP A 102 -27.63 -10.36 -9.85
N CYS A 103 -26.76 -9.47 -9.36
CA CYS A 103 -25.69 -9.85 -8.45
C CYS A 103 -25.33 -8.76 -7.44
N TRP A 104 -24.83 -9.18 -6.28
CA TRP A 104 -24.22 -8.29 -5.30
C TRP A 104 -22.78 -7.97 -5.68
N GLN A 105 -22.42 -6.69 -5.64
CA GLN A 105 -21.07 -6.24 -5.95
C GLN A 105 -20.64 -5.10 -5.04
N HIS A 106 -19.33 -4.92 -4.89
CA HIS A 106 -18.78 -3.75 -4.19
C HIS A 106 -18.54 -2.63 -5.18
N ALA A 107 -19.19 -1.49 -4.96
CA ALA A 107 -19.05 -0.33 -5.83
C ALA A 107 -17.66 0.27 -5.72
N GLU A 108 -17.16 0.77 -6.84
CA GLU A 108 -15.82 1.31 -6.89
C GLU A 108 -15.72 2.72 -6.31
N MET A 109 -14.58 3.00 -5.67
CA MET A 109 -14.17 4.33 -5.25
C MET A 109 -12.93 4.72 -6.06
N ASN A 110 -13.08 5.69 -6.97
CA ASN A 110 -11.97 6.16 -7.80
C ASN A 110 -11.16 7.24 -7.06
N PRO A 111 -9.92 6.97 -6.60
CA PRO A 111 -9.13 7.93 -5.82
C PRO A 111 -8.62 9.13 -6.63
N VAL A 112 -8.79 9.10 -7.96
CA VAL A 112 -8.48 10.22 -8.85
C VAL A 112 -9.68 11.18 -8.96
N HIS A 113 -10.88 10.72 -8.61
CA HIS A 113 -12.08 11.55 -8.65
C HIS A 113 -12.07 12.56 -7.47
N PRO A 114 -12.36 13.86 -7.69
CA PRO A 114 -12.26 14.88 -6.64
C PRO A 114 -13.11 14.61 -5.39
N THR A 115 -14.24 13.91 -5.55
CA THR A 115 -15.13 13.56 -4.44
C THR A 115 -14.64 12.37 -3.62
N CYS A 116 -13.71 11.56 -4.13
CA CYS A 116 -13.13 10.44 -3.41
C CYS A 116 -11.95 10.92 -2.56
N THR A 117 -12.28 11.64 -1.49
CA THR A 117 -11.29 12.16 -0.56
C THR A 117 -10.65 11.04 0.29
N LEU A 118 -9.56 11.36 0.98
CA LEU A 118 -8.97 10.43 1.95
C LEU A 118 -9.96 10.05 3.07
N ALA A 119 -10.75 11.00 3.55
CA ALA A 119 -11.77 10.75 4.56
C ALA A 119 -12.86 9.78 4.05
N GLU A 120 -13.26 9.91 2.78
CA GLU A 120 -14.19 8.97 2.13
C GLU A 120 -13.58 7.57 2.06
N LEU A 121 -12.32 7.45 1.63
CA LEU A 121 -11.61 6.18 1.56
C LEU A 121 -11.52 5.51 2.94
N GLU A 122 -11.17 6.26 3.98
CA GLU A 122 -11.09 5.71 5.34
C GLU A 122 -12.45 5.28 5.89
N SER A 123 -13.50 6.04 5.60
CA SER A 123 -14.85 5.80 6.12
C SER A 123 -15.60 4.70 5.40
N HIS A 124 -15.36 4.55 4.09
CA HIS A 124 -16.22 3.73 3.23
C HIS A 124 -15.50 2.61 2.49
N ALA A 125 -14.17 2.61 2.35
CA ALA A 125 -13.50 1.54 1.63
C ALA A 125 -13.27 0.31 2.52
N GLY A 126 -13.72 -0.86 2.03
CA GLY A 126 -13.42 -2.16 2.63
C GLY A 126 -12.30 -2.91 1.90
N TRP A 127 -11.97 -2.48 0.68
CA TRP A 127 -10.85 -3.01 -0.10
C TRP A 127 -10.00 -1.87 -0.63
N MET A 128 -8.67 -2.03 -0.57
CA MET A 128 -7.73 -1.10 -1.20
C MET A 128 -6.60 -1.85 -1.89
N CYS A 129 -6.19 -1.33 -3.06
CA CYS A 129 -4.93 -1.73 -3.66
C CYS A 129 -3.76 -1.13 -2.85
N THR A 130 -2.54 -1.65 -3.06
CA THR A 130 -1.37 -1.22 -2.26
C THR A 130 -1.05 0.25 -2.42
N ASP A 131 -1.21 0.81 -3.63
CA ASP A 131 -0.96 2.23 -3.88
C ASP A 131 -1.94 3.12 -3.10
N THR A 132 -3.25 2.84 -3.15
CA THR A 132 -4.25 3.61 -2.38
C THR A 132 -4.06 3.46 -0.89
N ALA A 133 -3.80 2.25 -0.40
CA ALA A 133 -3.52 2.04 1.02
C ALA A 133 -2.26 2.83 1.44
N ALA A 134 -1.23 2.89 0.58
CA ALA A 134 -0.02 3.66 0.84
C ALA A 134 -0.25 5.17 0.81
N LYS A 135 -1.17 5.66 -0.05
CA LYS A 135 -1.63 7.06 -0.04
C LYS A 135 -2.30 7.43 1.27
N VAL A 136 -3.22 6.58 1.74
CA VAL A 136 -3.91 6.78 3.03
C VAL A 136 -2.92 6.72 4.18
N ALA A 137 -1.99 5.76 4.17
CA ALA A 137 -0.94 5.66 5.20
C ALA A 137 -0.01 6.89 5.19
N ALA A 138 0.46 7.34 4.03
CA ALA A 138 1.30 8.53 3.91
C ALA A 138 0.59 9.79 4.41
N ALA A 139 -0.70 9.94 4.11
CA ALA A 139 -1.48 11.05 4.62
C ALA A 139 -1.68 10.99 6.14
N GLU A 140 -1.98 9.81 6.70
CA GLU A 140 -2.09 9.62 8.15
C GLU A 140 -0.77 9.98 8.86
N LEU A 141 0.38 9.51 8.34
CA LEU A 141 1.69 9.90 8.88
C LEU A 141 1.97 11.40 8.72
N ALA A 142 1.59 12.01 7.59
CA ALA A 142 1.77 13.43 7.35
C ALA A 142 0.82 14.32 8.19
N THR A 143 -0.29 13.78 8.70
CA THR A 143 -1.11 14.48 9.71
C THR A 143 -0.38 14.52 11.05
N GLU A 144 0.36 13.48 11.40
CA GLU A 144 1.15 13.43 12.64
C GLU A 144 2.44 14.25 12.56
N LEU A 145 3.10 14.23 11.40
CA LEU A 145 4.37 14.90 11.14
C LEU A 145 4.33 15.66 9.80
N PRO A 146 3.67 16.84 9.74
CA PRO A 146 3.46 17.59 8.51
C PRO A 146 4.74 17.99 7.77
N GLU A 147 5.81 18.29 8.51
CA GLU A 147 7.13 18.66 7.99
C GLU A 147 7.77 17.53 7.15
N ALA A 148 7.43 16.27 7.43
CA ALA A 148 7.93 15.11 6.70
C ALA A 148 7.02 14.66 5.55
N ARG A 149 6.03 15.47 5.14
CA ARG A 149 5.05 15.10 4.10
C ARG A 149 5.70 14.66 2.79
N GLU A 150 6.69 15.41 2.30
CA GLU A 150 7.38 15.06 1.07
C GLU A 150 8.17 13.76 1.21
N LEU A 151 8.73 13.51 2.39
CA LEU A 151 9.44 12.27 2.70
C LEU A 151 8.50 11.06 2.66
N PHE A 152 7.29 11.16 3.23
CA PHE A 152 6.29 10.09 3.15
C PHE A 152 5.82 9.85 1.71
N GLN A 153 5.77 10.90 0.89
CA GLN A 153 5.48 10.76 -0.53
C GLN A 153 6.60 10.03 -1.28
N GLN A 154 7.87 10.31 -0.97
CA GLN A 154 9.01 9.54 -1.51
C GLN A 154 8.96 8.08 -1.06
N ALA A 155 8.65 7.82 0.22
CA ALA A 155 8.48 6.46 0.74
C ALA A 155 7.37 5.68 0.02
N ARG A 156 6.26 6.35 -0.33
CA ARG A 156 5.19 5.76 -1.15
C ARG A 156 5.71 5.28 -2.50
N TYR A 157 6.47 6.13 -3.20
CA TYR A 157 7.08 5.74 -4.48
C TYR A 157 8.12 4.64 -4.33
N ALA A 158 8.89 4.65 -3.24
CA ALA A 158 9.83 3.57 -2.96
C ALA A 158 9.12 2.22 -2.82
N ILE A 159 7.95 2.16 -2.16
CA ILE A 159 7.16 0.92 -2.05
C ILE A 159 6.74 0.39 -3.42
N GLU A 160 6.31 1.26 -4.33
CA GLU A 160 5.98 0.85 -5.71
C GLU A 160 7.19 0.20 -6.38
N SER A 161 8.37 0.83 -6.31
CA SER A 161 9.60 0.27 -6.87
C SER A 161 10.04 -1.03 -6.20
N LEU A 162 9.89 -1.15 -4.87
CA LEU A 162 10.20 -2.37 -4.12
C LEU A 162 9.30 -3.54 -4.52
N LEU A 163 8.03 -3.28 -4.85
CA LEU A 163 7.10 -4.30 -5.32
C LEU A 163 7.47 -4.77 -6.74
N GLU A 164 7.79 -3.83 -7.63
CA GLU A 164 8.13 -4.10 -9.03
C GLU A 164 9.43 -4.91 -9.19
N ASP A 165 10.41 -4.72 -8.31
CA ASP A 165 11.64 -5.50 -8.31
C ASP A 165 11.40 -6.92 -7.78
N SER A 166 11.44 -7.90 -8.68
CA SER A 166 11.22 -9.31 -8.34
C SER A 166 12.31 -9.94 -7.46
N GLY A 167 13.53 -9.37 -7.45
CA GLY A 167 14.59 -9.80 -6.55
C GLY A 167 14.32 -9.37 -5.10
N ILE A 168 13.56 -8.28 -4.92
CA ILE A 168 13.16 -7.75 -3.62
C ILE A 168 11.82 -8.33 -3.16
N SER A 169 10.77 -8.18 -3.96
CA SER A 169 9.43 -8.66 -3.62
C SER A 169 9.31 -10.18 -3.68
N GLY A 170 10.21 -10.84 -4.42
CA GLY A 170 10.22 -12.29 -4.63
C GLY A 170 9.06 -12.79 -5.48
N VAL A 171 8.38 -11.88 -6.19
CA VAL A 171 7.31 -12.19 -7.14
C VAL A 171 7.48 -11.34 -8.39
N ARG A 172 7.03 -11.85 -9.54
CA ARG A 172 6.85 -11.00 -10.72
C ARG A 172 5.59 -10.17 -10.51
N TRP A 173 5.75 -8.92 -10.11
CA TRP A 173 4.64 -8.06 -9.70
C TRP A 173 3.55 -7.95 -10.76
N CYS A 174 3.93 -7.68 -12.01
CA CYS A 174 3.02 -7.57 -13.16
C CYS A 174 2.11 -8.79 -13.31
N ASP A 175 2.65 -9.99 -13.10
CA ASP A 175 1.93 -11.26 -13.26
C ASP A 175 1.12 -11.63 -12.01
N SER A 176 1.65 -11.28 -10.82
CA SER A 176 1.18 -11.83 -9.55
C SER A 176 0.13 -10.96 -8.87
N ARG A 177 0.22 -9.63 -9.01
CA ARG A 177 -0.54 -8.66 -8.21
C ARG A 177 -2.06 -8.91 -8.17
N ARG A 178 -2.66 -9.43 -9.25
CA ARG A 178 -4.10 -9.75 -9.30
C ARG A 178 -4.52 -10.97 -8.48
N ARG A 179 -3.60 -11.90 -8.25
CA ARG A 179 -3.88 -13.23 -7.68
C ARG A 179 -3.48 -13.34 -6.21
N LEU A 180 -2.72 -12.36 -5.69
CA LEU A 180 -2.16 -12.41 -4.34
C LEU A 180 -3.24 -12.54 -3.25
N LYS A 181 -4.39 -11.89 -3.43
CA LYS A 181 -5.40 -11.67 -2.36
C LYS A 181 -4.75 -11.01 -1.11
N THR A 182 -5.54 -10.79 -0.06
CA THR A 182 -5.03 -10.16 1.18
C THR A 182 -3.87 -10.95 1.83
N PRO A 183 -3.93 -12.29 1.98
CA PRO A 183 -2.83 -13.03 2.60
C PRO A 183 -1.54 -12.98 1.78
N GLY A 184 -1.64 -13.00 0.44
CA GLY A 184 -0.47 -12.94 -0.43
C GLY A 184 0.20 -11.57 -0.40
N ILE A 185 -0.56 -10.47 -0.49
CA ILE A 185 0.06 -9.15 -0.43
C ILE A 185 0.71 -8.89 0.93
N ARG A 186 0.11 -9.37 2.03
CA ARG A 186 0.72 -9.27 3.36
C ARG A 186 2.05 -10.01 3.43
N LYS A 187 2.15 -11.20 2.87
CA LYS A 187 3.43 -11.95 2.79
C LYS A 187 4.48 -11.20 1.99
N VAL A 188 4.10 -10.61 0.86
CA VAL A 188 5.01 -9.80 0.03
C VAL A 188 5.51 -8.57 0.81
N LEU A 189 4.60 -7.80 1.42
CA LEU A 189 4.96 -6.61 2.19
C LEU A 189 5.82 -6.94 3.42
N ALA A 190 5.52 -8.04 4.12
CA ALA A 190 6.32 -8.49 5.26
C ALA A 190 7.73 -8.91 4.83
N ARG A 191 7.88 -9.59 3.69
CA ARG A 191 9.18 -9.90 3.10
C ARG A 191 9.95 -8.62 2.77
N ILE A 192 9.34 -7.68 2.05
CA ILE A 192 9.97 -6.41 1.70
C ILE A 192 10.44 -5.68 2.95
N LYS A 193 9.58 -5.58 3.98
CA LYS A 193 9.93 -4.98 5.26
C LYS A 193 11.14 -5.67 5.91
N ALA A 194 11.17 -7.00 5.92
CA ALA A 194 12.27 -7.77 6.49
C ALA A 194 13.59 -7.61 5.71
N THR A 195 13.53 -7.44 4.38
CA THR A 195 14.72 -7.25 3.54
C THR A 195 15.16 -5.81 3.43
N LEU A 196 14.37 -4.84 3.90
CA LEU A 196 14.70 -3.41 3.86
C LEU A 196 16.15 -3.10 4.25
N PRO A 197 16.73 -3.62 5.37
CA PRO A 197 18.10 -3.27 5.74
C PRO A 197 19.16 -3.63 4.69
N ALA A 198 18.88 -4.62 3.84
CA ALA A 198 19.79 -5.12 2.81
C ALA A 198 19.64 -4.40 1.46
N ILE A 199 18.64 -3.54 1.29
CA ILE A 199 18.35 -2.84 0.02
C ILE A 199 19.15 -1.54 -0.03
N ALA A 200 19.61 -1.07 -1.18
CA ALA A 200 20.15 0.29 -1.32
C ALA A 200 19.04 1.26 -1.71
N PHE A 201 19.01 2.45 -1.11
CA PHE A 201 18.08 3.53 -1.46
C PHE A 201 18.86 4.72 -1.96
N GLY A 202 18.49 5.26 -3.11
CA GLY A 202 19.06 6.50 -3.64
C GLY A 202 17.97 7.49 -4.01
N ILE A 203 18.31 8.77 -4.02
CA ILE A 203 17.41 9.86 -4.40
C ILE A 203 17.51 10.08 -5.91
N GLY A 204 16.53 9.57 -6.65
CA GLY A 204 16.38 9.85 -8.06
C GLY A 204 15.73 11.20 -8.32
N ALA A 205 15.74 11.65 -9.58
CA ALA A 205 15.19 12.96 -9.97
C ALA A 205 13.66 13.06 -9.81
N VAL A 206 12.94 11.92 -9.86
CA VAL A 206 11.47 11.89 -9.82
C VAL A 206 10.95 10.91 -8.77
N ARG A 207 11.60 9.75 -8.63
CA ARG A 207 11.26 8.69 -7.66
C ARG A 207 12.55 8.17 -7.02
N PRO A 208 12.49 7.61 -5.80
CA PRO A 208 13.64 6.95 -5.22
C PRO A 208 14.06 5.76 -6.09
N VAL A 209 15.36 5.52 -6.15
CA VAL A 209 15.92 4.33 -6.80
C VAL A 209 16.22 3.32 -5.71
N VAL A 210 15.62 2.13 -5.82
CA VAL A 210 15.88 1.02 -4.91
C VAL A 210 16.65 -0.07 -5.66
N LEU A 211 17.69 -0.61 -5.04
CA LEU A 211 18.48 -1.70 -5.61
C LEU A 211 18.57 -2.84 -4.60
N ALA A 212 18.30 -4.06 -5.06
CA ALA A 212 18.61 -5.27 -4.28
C ALA A 212 20.12 -5.35 -3.97
N SER A 213 20.50 -6.04 -2.90
CA SER A 213 21.91 -6.17 -2.49
C SER A 213 22.78 -6.76 -3.61
N SER A 214 22.24 -7.73 -4.37
CA SER A 214 22.90 -8.36 -5.51
C SER A 214 23.26 -7.35 -6.62
N SER A 215 22.56 -6.23 -6.68
CA SER A 215 22.70 -5.20 -7.70
C SER A 215 23.29 -3.90 -7.14
N ALA A 216 23.72 -3.87 -5.87
CA ALA A 216 24.22 -2.66 -5.21
C ALA A 216 25.48 -2.08 -5.90
N GLY A 217 26.29 -2.93 -6.55
CA GLY A 217 27.42 -2.48 -7.38
C GLY A 217 27.03 -1.60 -8.57
N ALA A 218 25.77 -1.68 -9.04
CA ALA A 218 25.23 -0.82 -10.08
C ALA A 218 24.94 0.61 -9.59
N ALA A 219 24.95 0.88 -8.28
CA ALA A 219 24.79 2.23 -7.75
C ALA A 219 25.85 3.20 -8.33
N LEU A 220 27.07 2.70 -8.55
CA LEU A 220 28.20 3.46 -9.10
C LEU A 220 28.01 3.86 -10.57
N THR A 221 27.12 3.19 -11.32
CA THR A 221 26.85 3.51 -12.73
C THR A 221 25.69 4.50 -12.88
N LEU A 222 24.88 4.69 -11.84
CA LEU A 222 23.71 5.56 -11.83
C LEU A 222 24.05 6.98 -11.38
N ARG A 223 24.79 7.71 -12.23
CA ARG A 223 25.30 9.07 -11.94
C ARG A 223 24.22 10.13 -11.70
N HIS A 224 22.97 9.87 -12.10
CA HIS A 224 21.84 10.77 -11.90
C HIS A 224 21.18 10.60 -10.53
N VAL A 225 21.55 9.56 -9.77
CA VAL A 225 21.05 9.31 -8.42
C VAL A 225 21.96 10.00 -7.42
N ARG A 226 21.35 10.78 -6.54
CA ARG A 226 22.04 11.47 -5.45
C ARG A 226 21.83 10.69 -4.15
N ASP A 227 22.75 10.88 -3.22
CA ASP A 227 22.65 10.44 -1.82
C ASP A 227 22.13 9.00 -1.61
N TRP A 228 23.08 8.06 -1.68
CA TRP A 228 22.81 6.65 -1.46
C TRP A 228 22.85 6.28 0.02
N SER A 229 21.74 5.73 0.52
CA SER A 229 21.77 4.86 1.70
C SER A 229 22.11 3.45 1.25
N MET A 230 23.34 3.03 1.53
CA MET A 230 23.82 1.68 1.23
C MET A 230 23.18 0.64 2.17
N PRO A 231 23.16 -0.65 1.74
CA PRO A 231 22.78 -1.75 2.61
C PRO A 231 23.59 -1.71 3.91
N MET A 232 22.96 -1.95 5.05
CA MET A 232 23.71 -2.09 6.29
C MET A 232 24.45 -3.43 6.25
N PRO A 233 25.76 -3.48 6.58
CA PRO A 233 26.47 -4.75 6.67
C PRO A 233 25.74 -5.62 7.70
N THR A 234 25.47 -6.86 7.33
CA THR A 234 24.82 -7.85 8.18
C THR A 234 25.82 -8.30 9.26
N GLN A 235 26.21 -7.42 10.18
CA GLN A 235 26.94 -7.83 11.36
C GLN A 235 25.94 -8.33 12.41
N LEU A 236 26.03 -9.64 12.68
CA LEU A 236 25.56 -10.35 13.87
C LEU A 236 24.04 -10.47 14.10
N ALA A 237 23.38 -11.27 13.26
CA ALA A 237 22.19 -12.03 13.69
C ALA A 237 22.55 -13.38 14.37
N SER A 238 23.82 -13.58 14.75
CA SER A 238 24.31 -14.77 15.46
C SER A 238 24.82 -14.48 16.88
N ALA A 239 24.41 -13.36 17.48
CA ALA A 239 24.73 -13.05 18.88
C ALA A 239 23.59 -12.31 19.59
N MET A 240 22.40 -12.92 19.63
CA MET A 240 21.43 -12.80 20.73
C MET A 240 20.63 -14.10 20.82
#